data_AF-A0A7J9VWI4-F1
#
_entry.id   AF-A0A7J9VWI4-F1
#
_cell.length_a   1.000
_cell.length_b   1.000
_cell.length_c   1.000
_cell.angle_alpha   90.00
_cell.angle_beta   90.00
_cell.angle_gamma   90.00
#
_symmetry.space_group_name_H-M   'P 1'
#
loop_
_entity.id
_entity.type
_entity.pdbx_description
1 polymer ?
#
loop_
_entity_poly.entity_id
_entity_poly.type
_entity_poly.pdbx_seq_one_letter_code
_entity_poly.pdbx_strand_id
1 'polypeptide(L)'
;TAYGWLLLGKVAALAALGCFGARHRARTIPALDAGQRGAFRRLAAGEVAVMAAAMGLAVALSRTTPPVPEDPGEVTLARSVLNFPVPPEPNLWRLISQIYPDAAFAIGCLAALGLYLAGVQNLRRRGDHWPIGRTTAWVLGVGLIGFVQLSGLMSYGMTMLSVHMVQHLVLMLVSPVLLVFGGPVTLTLRVLAPAPRRELGLRERLLALMHSWPVRVLTHPLVALALFVSGPFIVYFSGLFEAAMGDHHGHTLMSLYFLLTGYLFYEVLLGIDPLPKRPRYLARVGLQIAAIVFHAVFGLALMESGRLIAGDYYRLLASDIEWLPELLADQRLAGSITWAFSALPGLAVIVVLLLQWSRSDEREARRFDRREGDAEAQRQEYAEVQRQA
;
A
#
# COMPACT_ATOMS: atom_id res chain seq x y z
N THR A 1 -28.71 -2.61 13.05
CA THR A 1 -29.73 -3.00 12.06
C THR A 1 -29.63 -4.50 11.77
N ALA A 2 -30.68 -5.15 11.26
CA ALA A 2 -30.65 -6.56 10.85
C ALA A 2 -29.57 -6.86 9.80
N TYR A 3 -29.30 -5.90 8.92
CA TYR A 3 -28.19 -5.94 7.96
C TYR A 3 -26.81 -6.03 8.65
N GLY A 4 -26.60 -5.28 9.74
CA GLY A 4 -25.36 -5.36 10.53
C GLY A 4 -25.13 -6.76 11.12
N TRP A 5 -26.19 -7.43 11.59
CA TRP A 5 -26.11 -8.83 12.04
C TRP A 5 -25.79 -9.80 10.91
N LEU A 6 -26.34 -9.59 9.71
CA LEU A 6 -26.01 -10.38 8.52
C LEU A 6 -24.55 -10.18 8.09
N LEU A 7 -24.03 -8.95 8.15
CA LEU A 7 -22.63 -8.65 7.85
C LEU A 7 -21.70 -9.31 8.88
N LEU A 8 -22.01 -9.19 10.17
CA LEU A 8 -21.27 -9.88 11.25
C LEU A 8 -21.31 -11.40 11.07
N GLY A 9 -22.46 -11.95 10.66
CA GLY A 9 -22.61 -13.36 10.30
C GLY A 9 -21.67 -13.77 9.14
N LYS A 10 -21.55 -12.95 8.09
CA LYS A 10 -20.60 -13.19 6.99
C LYS A 10 -19.15 -13.15 7.47
N VAL A 11 -18.77 -12.17 8.27
CA VAL A 11 -17.42 -12.06 8.83
C VAL A 11 -17.09 -13.27 9.69
N ALA A 12 -18.02 -13.70 10.55
CA ALA A 12 -17.87 -14.90 11.37
C ALA A 12 -17.75 -16.18 10.53
N ALA A 13 -18.57 -16.32 9.49
CA ALA A 13 -18.50 -17.45 8.56
C ALA A 13 -17.16 -17.50 7.80
N LEU A 14 -16.66 -16.35 7.33
CA LEU A 14 -15.37 -16.25 6.65
C LEU A 14 -14.20 -16.59 7.60
N ALA A 15 -14.25 -16.11 8.84
CA ALA A 15 -13.27 -16.45 9.87
C ALA A 15 -13.31 -17.94 10.23
N ALA A 16 -14.51 -18.54 10.33
CA ALA A 16 -14.69 -19.97 10.55
C ALA A 16 -14.09 -20.79 9.39
N LEU A 17 -14.37 -20.41 8.14
CA LEU A 17 -13.77 -20.99 6.94
C LEU A 17 -12.24 -20.94 6.96
N GLY A 18 -11.65 -19.78 7.29
CA GLY A 18 -10.21 -19.63 7.44
C GLY A 18 -9.63 -20.54 8.54
N CYS A 19 -10.34 -20.66 9.66
CA CYS A 19 -9.96 -21.55 10.76
C CYS A 19 -10.05 -23.04 10.36
N PHE A 20 -11.09 -23.42 9.62
CA PHE A 20 -11.23 -24.76 9.05
C PHE A 20 -10.12 -25.07 8.06
N GLY A 21 -9.79 -24.15 7.15
CA GLY A 21 -8.67 -24.29 6.21
C GLY A 21 -7.32 -24.44 6.91
N ALA A 22 -7.08 -23.65 7.96
CA ALA A 22 -5.87 -23.75 8.77
C ALA A 22 -5.78 -25.10 9.52
N ARG A 23 -6.88 -25.56 10.13
CA ARG A 23 -6.97 -26.88 10.77
C ARG A 23 -6.80 -28.02 9.77
N HIS A 24 -7.37 -27.89 8.58
CA HIS A 24 -7.25 -28.85 7.49
C HIS A 24 -5.78 -29.03 7.09
N ARG A 25 -5.08 -27.92 6.85
CA ARG A 25 -3.66 -27.93 6.48
C ARG A 25 -2.75 -28.46 7.58
N ALA A 26 -3.10 -28.21 8.85
CA ALA A 26 -2.28 -28.60 9.98
C ALA A 26 -2.54 -30.04 10.49
N ARG A 27 -3.73 -30.61 10.27
CA ARG A 27 -4.12 -31.90 10.88
C ARG A 27 -4.63 -32.93 9.89
N THR A 28 -5.41 -32.51 8.89
CA THR A 28 -6.09 -33.44 7.98
C THR A 28 -5.18 -33.91 6.86
N ILE A 29 -4.38 -33.02 6.26
CA ILE A 29 -3.40 -33.39 5.23
C ILE A 29 -2.40 -34.44 5.75
N PRO A 30 -1.75 -34.25 6.93
CA PRO A 30 -0.86 -35.28 7.49
C PRO A 30 -1.57 -36.60 7.85
N ALA A 31 -2.85 -36.55 8.24
CA ALA A 31 -3.62 -37.76 8.60
C ALA A 31 -4.11 -38.55 7.37
N LEU A 32 -4.32 -37.87 6.24
CA LEU A 32 -4.62 -38.50 4.94
C LEU A 32 -3.36 -39.15 4.36
N ASP A 33 -2.20 -38.49 4.47
CA ASP A 33 -0.90 -39.09 4.11
C ASP A 33 -0.60 -40.33 4.96
N ALA A 34 -1.08 -40.38 6.20
CA ALA A 34 -1.01 -41.53 7.10
C ALA A 34 -2.08 -42.62 6.84
N GLY A 35 -2.85 -42.54 5.75
CA GLY A 35 -3.78 -43.59 5.30
C GLY A 35 -5.14 -43.66 6.02
N GLN A 36 -5.50 -42.66 6.84
CA GLN A 36 -6.76 -42.69 7.61
C GLN A 36 -7.97 -42.23 6.78
N ARG A 37 -8.62 -43.18 6.09
CA ARG A 37 -9.81 -42.95 5.25
C ARG A 37 -11.00 -42.27 5.97
N GLY A 38 -11.10 -42.41 7.29
CA GLY A 38 -12.13 -41.75 8.11
C GLY A 38 -11.97 -40.22 8.22
N ALA A 39 -10.73 -39.71 8.11
CA ALA A 39 -10.45 -38.27 8.11
C ALA A 39 -11.02 -37.59 6.86
N PHE A 40 -11.01 -38.27 5.71
CA PHE A 40 -11.58 -37.79 4.46
C PHE A 40 -13.11 -37.62 4.56
N ARG A 41 -13.83 -38.60 5.11
CA ARG A 41 -15.30 -38.56 5.23
C ARG A 41 -15.76 -37.45 6.17
N ARG A 42 -15.06 -37.26 7.31
CA ARG A 42 -15.35 -36.15 8.24
C ARG A 42 -15.09 -34.78 7.61
N LEU A 43 -14.05 -34.68 6.78
CA LEU A 43 -13.74 -33.46 6.04
C LEU A 43 -14.81 -33.15 5.00
N ALA A 44 -15.11 -34.11 4.12
CA ALA A 44 -16.10 -33.94 3.07
C ALA A 44 -17.48 -33.58 3.66
N ALA A 45 -17.87 -34.21 4.77
CA ALA A 45 -19.11 -33.85 5.47
C ALA A 45 -19.06 -32.41 6.03
N GLY A 46 -17.92 -31.98 6.59
CA GLY A 46 -17.73 -30.61 7.07
C GLY A 46 -17.74 -29.57 5.95
N GLU A 47 -17.10 -29.86 4.83
CA GLU A 47 -17.05 -29.00 3.64
C GLU A 47 -18.44 -28.83 3.01
N VAL A 48 -19.18 -29.95 2.84
CA VAL A 48 -20.56 -29.92 2.37
C VAL A 48 -21.46 -29.12 3.31
N ALA A 49 -21.31 -29.27 4.63
CA ALA A 49 -22.07 -28.50 5.61
C ALA A 49 -21.77 -27.00 5.53
N VAL A 50 -20.51 -26.62 5.37
CA VAL A 50 -20.09 -25.22 5.23
C VAL A 50 -20.54 -24.63 3.89
N MET A 51 -20.42 -25.36 2.78
CA MET A 51 -20.95 -24.94 1.48
C MET A 51 -22.46 -24.76 1.54
N ALA A 52 -23.19 -25.71 2.15
CA ALA A 52 -24.64 -25.60 2.34
C ALA A 52 -25.02 -24.39 3.19
N ALA A 53 -24.30 -24.12 4.28
CA ALA A 53 -24.52 -22.93 5.11
C ALA A 53 -24.21 -21.63 4.35
N ALA A 54 -23.11 -21.59 3.60
CA ALA A 54 -22.72 -20.43 2.79
C ALA A 54 -23.74 -20.17 1.67
N MET A 55 -24.20 -21.21 0.98
CA MET A 55 -25.24 -21.13 -0.04
C MET A 55 -26.57 -20.66 0.56
N GLY A 56 -26.96 -21.20 1.72
CA GLY A 56 -28.16 -20.79 2.44
C GLY A 56 -28.11 -19.33 2.87
N LEU A 57 -26.96 -18.87 3.38
CA LEU A 57 -26.74 -17.47 3.71
C LEU A 57 -26.78 -16.58 2.46
N ALA A 58 -26.15 -17.00 1.35
CA ALA A 58 -26.16 -16.27 0.09
C ALA A 58 -27.57 -16.13 -0.51
N VAL A 59 -28.37 -17.20 -0.44
CA VAL A 59 -29.79 -17.19 -0.86
C VAL A 59 -30.65 -16.33 0.06
N ALA A 60 -30.41 -16.36 1.38
CA ALA A 60 -31.09 -15.47 2.30
C ALA A 60 -30.76 -14.00 2.00
N LEU A 61 -29.49 -13.69 1.72
CA LEU A 61 -29.04 -12.34 1.36
C LEU A 61 -29.55 -11.86 0.01
N SER A 62 -29.69 -12.75 -0.99
CA SER A 62 -30.23 -12.37 -2.30
C SER A 62 -31.72 -12.07 -2.26
N ARG A 63 -32.42 -12.51 -1.21
CA ARG A 63 -33.85 -12.26 -0.98
C ARG A 63 -34.14 -11.18 0.06
N THR A 64 -33.16 -10.76 0.86
CA THR A 64 -33.30 -9.58 1.72
C THR A 64 -33.09 -8.33 0.90
N THR A 65 -34.10 -7.45 0.88
CA THR A 65 -33.96 -6.11 0.34
C THR A 65 -32.86 -5.37 1.10
N PRO A 66 -31.93 -4.68 0.40
CA PRO A 66 -30.98 -3.79 1.05
C PRO A 66 -31.74 -2.79 1.92
N PRO A 67 -31.23 -2.43 3.11
CA PRO A 67 -31.87 -1.42 3.93
C PRO A 67 -32.00 -0.11 3.14
N VAL A 68 -33.24 0.27 2.83
CA VAL A 68 -33.56 1.59 2.27
C VAL A 68 -33.46 2.58 3.42
N PRO A 69 -32.70 3.68 3.30
CA PRO A 69 -32.69 4.74 4.31
C PRO A 69 -34.13 5.21 4.61
N GLU A 70 -34.54 5.22 5.88
CA GLU A 70 -35.89 5.65 6.30
C GLU A 70 -36.15 7.14 6.01
N ASP A 71 -35.08 7.91 5.80
CA ASP A 71 -35.11 9.27 5.28
C ASP A 71 -33.95 9.44 4.29
N PRO A 72 -34.21 9.39 2.96
CA PRO A 72 -33.17 9.64 1.97
C PRO A 72 -32.67 11.08 2.00
N GLY A 73 -33.24 11.99 2.81
CA GLY A 73 -32.99 13.42 2.74
C GLY A 73 -33.40 13.99 1.38
N GLU A 74 -33.17 15.29 1.19
CA GLU A 74 -33.42 15.94 -0.09
C GLU A 74 -32.47 15.36 -1.16
N VAL A 75 -33.03 14.90 -2.29
CA VAL A 75 -32.25 14.38 -3.42
C VAL A 75 -31.70 15.57 -4.20
N THR A 76 -30.53 16.03 -3.76
CA THR A 76 -29.79 17.10 -4.45
C THR A 76 -28.94 16.51 -5.58
N LEU A 77 -28.60 17.33 -6.58
CA LEU A 77 -27.75 16.93 -7.70
C LEU A 77 -26.36 16.54 -7.18
N ALA A 78 -25.82 17.27 -6.21
CA ALA A 78 -24.58 16.95 -5.52
C ALA A 78 -24.63 15.58 -4.83
N ARG A 79 -25.72 15.24 -4.13
CA ARG A 79 -25.89 13.93 -3.50
C ARG A 79 -25.94 12.80 -4.53
N SER A 80 -26.55 13.04 -5.69
CA SER A 80 -26.62 12.06 -6.77
C SER A 80 -25.25 11.74 -7.36
N VAL A 81 -24.35 12.73 -7.43
CA VAL A 81 -22.99 12.54 -7.96
C VAL A 81 -22.05 11.95 -6.91
N LEU A 82 -22.13 12.43 -5.66
CA LEU A 82 -21.29 11.91 -4.57
C LEU A 82 -21.64 10.45 -4.22
N ASN A 83 -22.89 10.02 -4.40
CA ASN A 83 -23.40 8.72 -3.95
C ASN A 83 -23.29 8.50 -2.43
N PHE A 84 -23.06 9.56 -1.65
CA PHE A 84 -23.12 9.59 -0.20
C PHE A 84 -23.67 10.95 0.27
N PRO A 85 -24.12 11.08 1.53
CA PRO A 85 -24.67 12.33 2.04
C PRO A 85 -23.65 13.48 1.94
N VAL A 86 -24.09 14.66 1.49
CA VAL A 86 -23.26 15.86 1.45
C VAL A 86 -22.67 16.10 2.85
N PRO A 87 -21.33 16.19 2.98
CA PRO A 87 -20.72 16.41 4.28
C PRO A 87 -21.11 17.81 4.81
N PRO A 88 -21.21 18.00 6.12
CA PRO A 88 -21.43 19.33 6.68
C PRO A 88 -20.16 20.18 6.52
N GLU A 89 -20.24 21.48 6.79
CA GLU A 89 -19.10 22.41 6.64
C GLU A 89 -17.78 21.89 7.27
N PRO A 90 -16.64 21.95 6.56
CA PRO A 90 -15.41 21.37 7.04
C PRO A 90 -14.90 22.07 8.30
N ASN A 91 -14.43 21.28 9.26
CA ASN A 91 -13.55 21.74 10.31
C ASN A 91 -12.52 20.65 10.64
N LEU A 92 -11.42 21.01 11.28
CA LEU A 92 -10.30 20.08 11.53
C LEU A 92 -10.77 18.79 12.22
N TRP A 93 -11.69 18.90 13.17
CA TRP A 93 -12.24 17.73 13.85
C TRP A 93 -12.99 16.81 12.89
N ARG A 94 -13.89 17.36 12.06
CA ARG A 94 -14.64 16.59 11.05
C ARG A 94 -13.73 15.94 10.01
N LEU A 95 -12.69 16.62 9.55
CA LEU A 95 -11.73 16.01 8.62
C LEU A 95 -11.08 14.74 9.21
N ILE A 96 -10.79 14.73 10.51
CA ILE A 96 -10.07 13.65 11.19
C ILE A 96 -11.01 12.56 11.75
N SER A 97 -12.16 12.95 12.29
CA SER A 97 -13.03 12.06 13.08
C SER A 97 -14.23 11.51 12.32
N GLN A 98 -14.65 12.15 11.22
CA GLN A 98 -15.76 11.66 10.41
C GLN A 98 -15.36 10.32 9.80
N ILE A 99 -16.30 9.37 9.74
CA ILE A 99 -16.05 8.04 9.21
C ILE A 99 -16.67 7.95 7.82
N TYR A 100 -15.86 7.54 6.84
CA TYR A 100 -16.30 7.17 5.52
C TYR A 100 -16.20 5.65 5.35
N PRO A 101 -17.33 4.92 5.32
CA PRO A 101 -17.31 3.46 5.29
C PRO A 101 -17.00 2.95 3.87
N ASP A 102 -15.73 2.72 3.56
CA ASP A 102 -15.29 2.01 2.35
C ASP A 102 -14.88 0.57 2.67
N ALA A 103 -15.64 -0.40 2.18
CA ALA A 103 -15.39 -1.81 2.45
C ALA A 103 -14.09 -2.31 1.79
N ALA A 104 -13.75 -1.84 0.59
CA ALA A 104 -12.58 -2.30 -0.15
C ALA A 104 -11.29 -1.89 0.56
N PHE A 105 -11.17 -0.60 0.93
CA PHE A 105 -10.01 -0.11 1.67
C PHE A 105 -9.97 -0.63 3.10
N ALA A 106 -11.11 -0.76 3.80
CA ALA A 106 -11.13 -1.33 5.14
C ALA A 106 -10.65 -2.80 5.14
N ILE A 107 -11.18 -3.63 4.26
CA ILE A 107 -10.76 -5.04 4.13
C ILE A 107 -9.29 -5.11 3.70
N GLY A 108 -8.87 -4.31 2.72
CA GLY A 108 -7.48 -4.26 2.25
C GLY A 108 -6.50 -3.89 3.37
N CYS A 109 -6.81 -2.86 4.16
CA CYS A 109 -5.98 -2.44 5.29
C CYS A 109 -5.92 -3.51 6.39
N LEU A 110 -7.07 -4.08 6.77
CA LEU A 110 -7.13 -5.16 7.77
C LEU A 110 -6.38 -6.41 7.31
N ALA A 111 -6.49 -6.77 6.04
CA ALA A 111 -5.75 -7.90 5.46
C ALA A 111 -4.23 -7.61 5.46
N ALA A 112 -3.81 -6.42 5.04
CA ALA A 112 -2.40 -6.01 5.03
C ALA A 112 -1.80 -6.01 6.44
N LEU A 113 -2.51 -5.50 7.45
CA LEU A 113 -2.10 -5.55 8.85
C LEU A 113 -2.07 -7.00 9.37
N GLY A 114 -3.15 -7.75 9.18
CA GLY A 114 -3.31 -9.10 9.70
C GLY A 114 -2.26 -10.07 9.14
N LEU A 115 -2.03 -10.06 7.83
CA LEU A 115 -1.03 -10.91 7.18
C LEU A 115 0.40 -10.56 7.63
N TYR A 116 0.72 -9.27 7.71
CA TYR A 116 2.04 -8.82 8.14
C TYR A 116 2.31 -9.18 9.61
N LEU A 117 1.38 -8.88 10.52
CA LEU A 117 1.53 -9.19 11.94
C LEU A 117 1.55 -10.71 12.19
N ALA A 118 0.76 -11.49 11.46
CA ALA A 118 0.83 -12.95 11.50
C ALA A 118 2.21 -13.47 11.04
N GLY A 119 2.79 -12.87 10.01
CA GLY A 119 4.15 -13.16 9.55
C GLY A 119 5.21 -12.87 10.63
N VAL A 120 5.14 -11.69 11.25
CA VAL A 120 6.03 -11.30 12.35
C VAL A 120 5.89 -12.25 13.55
N GLN A 121 4.66 -12.58 13.93
CA GLN A 121 4.38 -13.50 15.03
C GLN A 121 4.90 -14.92 14.76
N ASN A 122 4.80 -15.39 13.52
CA ASN A 122 5.34 -16.68 13.11
C ASN A 122 6.88 -16.72 13.22
N LEU A 123 7.57 -15.67 12.78
CA LEU A 123 9.03 -15.55 12.95
C LEU A 123 9.41 -15.54 14.43
N ARG A 124 8.73 -14.73 15.25
CA ARG A 124 9.00 -14.67 16.70
C ARG A 124 8.80 -16.02 17.39
N ARG A 125 7.79 -16.80 17.00
CA ARG A 125 7.55 -18.15 17.55
C ARG A 125 8.64 -19.15 17.18
N ARG A 126 9.36 -18.93 16.08
CA ARG A 126 10.52 -19.75 15.66
C ARG A 126 11.83 -19.32 16.34
N GLY A 127 11.81 -18.25 17.15
CA GLY A 127 13.00 -17.67 17.76
C GLY A 127 13.73 -16.65 16.87
N ASP A 128 13.20 -16.34 15.69
CA ASP A 128 13.80 -15.37 14.78
C ASP A 128 13.52 -13.92 15.23
N HIS A 129 14.52 -13.07 15.11
CA HIS A 129 14.38 -11.64 15.38
C HIS A 129 13.84 -10.88 14.15
N TRP A 130 12.79 -10.07 14.37
CA TRP A 130 12.28 -9.09 13.39
C TRP A 130 12.31 -7.68 14.00
N PRO A 131 12.98 -6.70 13.35
CA PRO A 131 13.12 -5.36 13.91
C PRO A 131 11.77 -4.67 14.13
N ILE A 132 11.54 -4.13 15.33
CA ILE A 132 10.28 -3.45 15.70
C ILE A 132 10.01 -2.26 14.79
N GLY A 133 11.04 -1.49 14.43
CA GLY A 133 10.91 -0.34 13.53
C GLY A 133 10.29 -0.68 12.18
N ARG A 134 10.50 -1.90 11.65
CA ARG A 134 9.85 -2.36 10.41
C ARG A 134 8.36 -2.60 10.61
N THR A 135 7.99 -3.22 11.72
CA THR A 135 6.58 -3.42 12.08
C THR A 135 5.88 -2.10 12.32
N THR A 136 6.50 -1.17 13.05
CA THR A 136 5.94 0.17 13.28
C THR A 136 5.75 0.92 11.97
N ALA A 137 6.74 0.92 11.07
CA ALA A 137 6.62 1.56 9.76
C ALA A 137 5.47 0.96 8.94
N TRP A 138 5.36 -0.37 8.87
CA TRP A 138 4.26 -1.03 8.17
C TRP A 138 2.89 -0.64 8.75
N VAL A 139 2.73 -0.72 10.06
CA VAL A 139 1.46 -0.39 10.73
C VAL A 139 1.08 1.07 10.52
N LEU A 140 2.04 1.99 10.61
CA LEU A 140 1.80 3.41 10.34
C LEU A 140 1.46 3.66 8.87
N GLY A 141 2.14 3.00 7.93
CA GLY A 141 1.87 3.13 6.49
C GLY A 141 0.46 2.67 6.13
N VAL A 142 0.05 1.49 6.60
CA VAL A 142 -1.33 0.99 6.39
C VAL A 142 -2.34 1.84 7.16
N GLY A 143 -1.99 2.28 8.37
CA GLY A 143 -2.83 3.17 9.18
C GLY A 143 -3.10 4.50 8.49
N LEU A 144 -2.11 5.10 7.83
CA LEU A 144 -2.27 6.31 7.04
C LEU A 144 -3.15 6.09 5.80
N ILE A 145 -3.02 4.95 5.10
CA ILE A 145 -3.93 4.59 4.00
C ILE A 145 -5.37 4.53 4.52
N GLY A 146 -5.59 3.78 5.60
CA GLY A 146 -6.91 3.69 6.22
C GLY A 146 -7.42 5.06 6.69
N PHE A 147 -6.57 5.88 7.27
CA PHE A 147 -6.92 7.23 7.71
C PHE A 147 -7.40 8.10 6.54
N VAL A 148 -6.65 8.20 5.45
CA VAL A 148 -7.05 9.09 4.33
C VAL A 148 -8.20 8.52 3.48
N GLN A 149 -8.44 7.22 3.50
CA GLN A 149 -9.48 6.55 2.72
C GLN A 149 -10.80 6.34 3.49
N LEU A 150 -10.74 6.27 4.83
CA LEU A 150 -11.88 5.90 5.69
C LEU A 150 -12.29 7.02 6.65
N SER A 151 -11.64 8.18 6.60
CA SER A 151 -12.00 9.35 7.42
C SER A 151 -12.72 10.44 6.63
N GLY A 152 -13.00 11.57 7.27
CA GLY A 152 -13.51 12.78 6.63
C GLY A 152 -12.64 13.25 5.47
N LEU A 153 -11.33 12.97 5.47
CA LEU A 153 -10.46 13.30 4.33
C LEU A 153 -10.96 12.72 3.00
N MET A 154 -11.54 11.52 3.01
CA MET A 154 -12.18 10.96 1.82
C MET A 154 -13.42 11.76 1.44
N SER A 155 -14.33 11.99 2.39
CA SER A 155 -15.58 12.72 2.13
C SER A 155 -15.33 14.13 1.59
N TYR A 156 -14.41 14.88 2.20
CA TYR A 156 -14.04 16.22 1.78
C TYR A 156 -13.13 16.23 0.56
N GLY A 157 -12.33 15.17 0.34
CA GLY A 157 -11.53 14.99 -0.87
C GLY A 157 -12.37 14.76 -2.12
N MET A 158 -13.59 14.24 -1.96
CA MET A 158 -14.58 14.18 -3.04
C MET A 158 -15.22 15.54 -3.33
N THR A 159 -15.17 16.51 -2.42
CA THR A 159 -15.82 17.84 -2.60
C THR A 159 -14.85 18.98 -2.86
N MET A 160 -13.60 18.90 -2.39
CA MET A 160 -12.57 19.93 -2.53
C MET A 160 -11.29 19.32 -3.09
N LEU A 161 -10.76 19.95 -4.15
CA LEU A 161 -9.51 19.56 -4.79
C LEU A 161 -8.31 19.71 -3.85
N SER A 162 -8.33 20.71 -2.96
CA SER A 162 -7.25 20.90 -1.98
C SER A 162 -7.12 19.71 -1.02
N VAL A 163 -8.24 19.23 -0.48
CA VAL A 163 -8.27 18.04 0.39
C VAL A 163 -7.97 16.76 -0.40
N HIS A 164 -8.46 16.68 -1.64
CA HIS A 164 -8.12 15.59 -2.56
C HIS A 164 -6.59 15.44 -2.72
N MET A 165 -5.89 16.56 -2.93
CA MET A 165 -4.43 16.56 -3.06
C MET A 165 -3.75 16.09 -1.78
N VAL A 166 -4.21 16.52 -0.60
CA VAL A 166 -3.67 16.01 0.67
C VAL A 166 -3.78 14.49 0.75
N GLN A 167 -4.95 13.94 0.46
CA GLN A 167 -5.17 12.49 0.45
C GLN A 167 -4.21 11.79 -0.52
N HIS A 168 -4.13 12.26 -1.76
CA HIS A 168 -3.35 11.61 -2.80
C HIS A 168 -1.84 11.73 -2.58
N LEU A 169 -1.37 12.85 -2.04
CA LEU A 169 0.03 13.03 -1.64
C LEU A 169 0.42 12.13 -0.47
N VAL A 170 -0.46 11.90 0.50
CA VAL A 170 -0.20 10.92 1.56
C VAL A 170 -0.09 9.51 0.98
N LEU A 171 -1.01 9.12 0.09
CA LEU A 171 -0.98 7.80 -0.58
C LEU A 171 0.24 7.61 -1.49
N MET A 172 0.71 8.67 -2.13
CA MET A 172 1.77 8.61 -3.13
C MET A 172 3.17 8.81 -2.53
N LEU A 173 3.31 9.64 -1.49
CA LEU A 173 4.61 10.08 -0.95
C LEU A 173 4.90 9.52 0.44
N VAL A 174 3.91 9.47 1.34
CA VAL A 174 4.15 9.17 2.76
C VAL A 174 3.93 7.70 3.07
N SER A 175 2.73 7.20 2.78
CA SER A 175 2.37 5.80 3.03
C SER A 175 3.34 4.82 2.34
N PRO A 176 3.74 5.01 1.08
CA PRO A 176 4.60 4.05 0.41
C PRO A 176 6.01 3.96 1.01
N VAL A 177 6.59 5.09 1.43
CA VAL A 177 7.89 5.11 2.12
C VAL A 177 7.84 4.24 3.38
N LEU A 178 6.77 4.38 4.17
CA LEU A 178 6.56 3.60 5.38
C LEU A 178 6.34 2.10 5.08
N LEU A 179 5.54 1.78 4.06
CA LEU A 179 5.30 0.40 3.64
C LEU A 179 6.58 -0.28 3.15
N VAL A 180 7.40 0.42 2.37
CA VAL A 180 8.69 -0.06 1.84
C VAL A 180 9.67 -0.36 2.98
N PHE A 181 9.74 0.49 4.01
CA PHE A 181 10.54 0.18 5.20
C PHE A 181 10.03 -1.02 5.99
N GLY A 182 8.75 -1.37 5.84
CA GLY A 182 8.17 -2.59 6.38
C GLY A 182 8.78 -3.87 5.80
N GLY A 183 9.32 -3.84 4.57
CA GLY A 183 9.90 -5.00 3.88
C GLY A 183 8.95 -6.21 3.80
N PRO A 184 7.71 -6.03 3.31
CA PRO A 184 6.70 -7.09 3.30
C PRO A 184 7.13 -8.31 2.48
N VAL A 185 7.88 -8.13 1.40
CA VAL A 185 8.32 -9.25 0.57
C VAL A 185 9.43 -10.02 1.28
N THR A 186 10.37 -9.33 1.93
CA THR A 186 11.40 -9.95 2.78
C THR A 186 10.76 -10.74 3.91
N LEU A 187 9.76 -10.18 4.59
CA LEU A 187 9.03 -10.88 5.65
C LEU A 187 8.38 -12.16 5.11
N THR A 188 7.71 -12.06 3.98
CA THR A 188 7.04 -13.19 3.32
C THR A 188 8.04 -14.29 2.97
N LEU A 189 9.18 -13.95 2.38
CA LEU A 189 10.24 -14.90 2.03
C LEU A 189 10.87 -15.59 3.25
N ARG A 190 10.96 -14.92 4.40
CA ARG A 190 11.44 -15.52 5.65
C ARG A 190 10.41 -16.44 6.30
N VAL A 191 9.13 -16.11 6.17
CA VAL A 191 8.02 -16.91 6.72
C VAL A 191 7.84 -18.21 5.92
N LEU A 192 7.93 -18.13 4.59
CA LEU A 192 7.76 -19.27 3.70
C LEU A 192 8.93 -20.26 3.82
N ALA A 193 8.59 -21.54 4.07
CA ALA A 193 9.58 -22.61 4.11
C ALA A 193 10.15 -22.86 2.69
N PRO A 194 11.45 -23.20 2.58
CA PRO A 194 12.01 -23.71 1.33
C PRO A 194 11.31 -25.01 0.91
N ALA A 195 11.08 -25.19 -0.38
CA ALA A 195 10.54 -26.44 -0.89
C ALA A 195 11.57 -27.59 -0.77
N PRO A 196 11.12 -28.85 -0.59
CA PRO A 196 11.96 -30.02 -0.81
C PRO A 196 12.57 -30.01 -2.23
N ARG A 197 13.79 -30.55 -2.38
CA ARG A 197 14.48 -30.60 -3.68
C ARG A 197 13.56 -31.24 -4.74
N ARG A 198 13.35 -30.51 -5.86
CA ARG A 198 12.55 -30.83 -7.08
C ARG A 198 11.11 -30.28 -7.16
N GLU A 199 10.61 -29.54 -6.17
CA GLU A 199 9.30 -28.86 -6.27
C GLU A 199 9.42 -27.33 -6.23
N LEU A 200 8.55 -26.63 -6.98
CA LEU A 200 8.42 -25.17 -6.94
C LEU A 200 7.45 -24.77 -5.82
N GLY A 201 7.97 -24.60 -4.61
CA GLY A 201 7.21 -24.07 -3.47
C GLY A 201 6.83 -22.60 -3.63
N LEU A 202 5.99 -22.12 -2.71
CA LEU A 202 5.50 -20.73 -2.73
C LEU A 202 6.63 -19.71 -2.64
N ARG A 203 7.70 -20.04 -1.90
CA ARG A 203 8.88 -19.19 -1.78
C ARG A 203 9.61 -19.06 -3.11
N GLU A 204 9.83 -20.18 -3.79
CA GLU A 204 10.52 -20.26 -5.08
C GLU A 204 9.71 -19.56 -6.17
N ARG A 205 8.38 -19.69 -6.16
CA ARG A 205 7.48 -18.96 -7.07
C ARG A 205 7.52 -17.45 -6.84
N LEU A 206 7.52 -17.02 -5.58
CA LEU A 206 7.64 -15.60 -5.25
C LEU A 206 9.01 -15.07 -5.72
N LEU A 207 10.10 -15.78 -5.46
CA LEU A 207 11.42 -15.41 -5.97
C LEU A 207 11.46 -15.37 -7.51
N ALA A 208 10.86 -16.35 -8.19
CA ALA A 208 10.78 -16.37 -9.65
C ALA A 208 9.97 -15.17 -10.19
N LEU A 209 8.85 -14.82 -9.54
CA LEU A 209 8.05 -13.65 -9.87
C LEU A 209 8.88 -12.37 -9.73
N MET A 210 9.66 -12.23 -8.67
CA MET A 210 10.52 -11.06 -8.44
C MET A 210 11.64 -10.90 -9.48
N HIS A 211 12.04 -11.98 -10.15
CA HIS A 211 13.02 -11.95 -11.24
C HIS A 211 12.37 -11.98 -12.63
N SER A 212 11.04 -11.94 -12.71
CA SER A 212 10.31 -11.95 -13.98
C SER A 212 10.58 -10.70 -14.82
N TRP A 213 10.37 -10.81 -16.14
CA TRP A 213 10.49 -9.68 -17.06
C TRP A 213 9.61 -8.46 -16.67
N PRO A 214 8.32 -8.61 -16.32
CA PRO A 214 7.49 -7.48 -15.93
C PRO A 214 8.03 -6.73 -14.72
N VAL A 215 8.47 -7.47 -13.69
CA VAL A 215 9.07 -6.84 -12.50
C VAL A 215 10.37 -6.13 -12.85
N ARG A 216 11.22 -6.69 -13.71
CA ARG A 216 12.45 -6.02 -14.18
C ARG A 216 12.16 -4.71 -14.93
N VAL A 217 11.11 -4.67 -15.74
CA VAL A 217 10.70 -3.44 -16.46
C VAL A 217 10.16 -2.41 -15.48
N LEU A 218 9.21 -2.79 -14.62
CA LEU A 218 8.57 -1.88 -13.67
C LEU A 218 9.57 -1.33 -12.63
N THR A 219 10.53 -2.14 -12.20
CA THR A 219 11.57 -1.75 -11.24
C THR A 219 12.78 -1.08 -11.90
N HIS A 220 12.77 -0.89 -13.23
CA HIS A 220 13.78 -0.09 -13.90
C HIS A 220 13.66 1.37 -13.44
N PRO A 221 14.74 2.02 -12.98
CA PRO A 221 14.67 3.32 -12.30
C PRO A 221 13.97 4.42 -13.11
N LEU A 222 14.23 4.47 -14.42
CA LEU A 222 13.59 5.45 -15.31
C LEU A 222 12.10 5.14 -15.56
N VAL A 223 11.71 3.87 -15.56
CA VAL A 223 10.30 3.47 -15.72
C VAL A 223 9.54 3.78 -14.45
N ALA A 224 10.10 3.43 -13.29
CA ALA A 224 9.52 3.76 -11.99
C ALA A 224 9.36 5.27 -11.81
N LEU A 225 10.41 6.06 -12.15
CA LEU A 225 10.33 7.52 -12.14
C LEU A 225 9.26 8.03 -13.11
N ALA A 226 9.25 7.55 -14.35
CA ALA A 226 8.29 7.98 -15.37
C ALA A 226 6.85 7.71 -14.93
N LEU A 227 6.52 6.50 -14.46
CA LEU A 227 5.19 6.17 -13.93
C LEU A 227 4.82 7.08 -12.76
N PHE A 228 5.75 7.30 -11.83
CA PHE A 228 5.55 8.15 -10.67
C PHE A 228 5.27 9.61 -11.05
N VAL A 229 6.04 10.22 -11.97
CA VAL A 229 5.89 11.65 -12.28
C VAL A 229 4.82 11.91 -13.35
N SER A 230 4.65 11.04 -14.34
CA SER A 230 3.67 11.25 -15.42
C SER A 230 2.23 10.99 -14.98
N GLY A 231 2.03 10.10 -14.01
CA GLY A 231 0.72 9.73 -13.49
C GLY A 231 -0.16 10.92 -13.10
N PRO A 232 0.31 11.83 -12.23
CA PRO A 232 -0.41 13.07 -11.92
C PRO A 232 -0.78 13.87 -13.18
N PHE A 233 0.17 14.16 -14.06
CA PHE A 233 -0.13 14.95 -15.26
C PHE A 233 -1.20 14.30 -16.13
N ILE A 234 -1.10 12.99 -16.36
CA ILE A 234 -2.08 12.25 -17.14
C ILE A 234 -3.45 12.30 -16.47
N VAL A 235 -3.54 11.97 -15.18
CA VAL A 235 -4.83 11.90 -14.47
C VAL A 235 -5.54 13.25 -14.46
N TYR A 236 -4.84 14.32 -14.06
CA TYR A 236 -5.48 15.62 -13.82
C TYR A 236 -5.70 16.44 -15.11
N PHE A 237 -4.86 16.29 -16.15
CA PHE A 237 -4.98 17.09 -17.37
C PHE A 237 -5.66 16.37 -18.57
N SER A 238 -6.00 15.09 -18.46
CA SER A 238 -6.66 14.34 -19.56
C SER A 238 -8.18 14.17 -19.43
N GLY A 239 -8.78 14.57 -18.30
CA GLY A 239 -10.19 14.30 -17.99
C GLY A 239 -10.43 13.00 -17.21
N LEU A 240 -9.40 12.14 -17.06
CA LEU A 240 -9.49 10.93 -16.23
C LEU A 240 -9.85 11.24 -14.78
N PHE A 241 -9.33 12.34 -14.22
CA PHE A 241 -9.67 12.77 -12.88
C PHE A 241 -11.17 13.04 -12.71
N GLU A 242 -11.77 13.81 -13.63
CA GLU A 242 -13.19 14.13 -13.59
C GLU A 242 -14.06 12.87 -13.71
N ALA A 243 -13.69 11.95 -14.61
CA ALA A 243 -14.35 10.65 -14.72
C ALA A 243 -14.22 9.81 -13.44
N ALA A 244 -13.04 9.83 -12.80
CA ALA A 244 -12.80 9.11 -11.55
C ALA A 244 -13.57 9.69 -10.37
N MET A 245 -13.81 11.00 -10.34
CA MET A 245 -14.56 11.66 -9.26
C MET A 245 -16.06 11.36 -9.31
N GLY A 246 -16.60 11.11 -10.51
CA GLY A 246 -18.00 10.71 -10.70
C GLY A 246 -18.28 9.22 -10.48
N ASP A 247 -17.24 8.38 -10.35
CA ASP A 247 -17.38 6.93 -10.23
C ASP A 247 -16.53 6.36 -9.08
N HIS A 248 -17.18 5.62 -8.18
CA HIS A 248 -16.51 5.03 -7.02
C HIS A 248 -15.35 4.11 -7.39
N HIS A 249 -15.50 3.31 -8.45
CA HIS A 249 -14.45 2.40 -8.89
C HIS A 249 -13.29 3.16 -9.54
N GLY A 250 -13.59 4.21 -10.31
CA GLY A 250 -12.63 5.14 -10.86
C GLY A 250 -11.78 5.80 -9.78
N HIS A 251 -12.39 6.37 -8.74
CA HIS A 251 -11.66 6.97 -7.62
C HIS A 251 -10.81 5.95 -6.86
N THR A 252 -11.34 4.74 -6.65
CA THR A 252 -10.61 3.63 -6.02
C THR A 252 -9.38 3.24 -6.85
N LEU A 253 -9.54 3.09 -8.17
CA LEU A 253 -8.45 2.74 -9.08
C LEU A 253 -7.38 3.83 -9.11
N MET A 254 -7.80 5.10 -9.13
CA MET A 254 -6.90 6.25 -9.04
C MET A 254 -6.09 6.23 -7.74
N SER A 255 -6.76 6.05 -6.59
CA SER A 255 -6.11 5.94 -5.28
C SER A 255 -5.11 4.79 -5.23
N LEU A 256 -5.47 3.61 -5.77
CA LEU A 256 -4.58 2.45 -5.86
C LEU A 256 -3.40 2.73 -6.80
N TYR A 257 -3.62 3.39 -7.94
CA TYR A 257 -2.57 3.74 -8.88
C TYR A 257 -1.51 4.63 -8.23
N PHE A 258 -1.91 5.69 -7.51
CA PHE A 258 -0.98 6.58 -6.82
C PHE A 258 -0.22 5.87 -5.68
N LEU A 259 -0.92 5.01 -4.93
CA LEU A 259 -0.29 4.19 -3.89
C LEU A 259 0.74 3.21 -4.48
N LEU A 260 0.40 2.52 -5.56
CA LEU A 260 1.24 1.49 -6.18
C LEU A 260 2.43 2.09 -6.92
N THR A 261 2.25 3.20 -7.64
CA THR A 261 3.36 3.89 -8.32
C THR A 261 4.32 4.51 -7.31
N GLY A 262 3.80 5.09 -6.21
CA GLY A 262 4.61 5.53 -5.08
C GLY A 262 5.38 4.38 -4.45
N TYR A 263 4.71 3.25 -4.17
CA TYR A 263 5.38 2.06 -3.60
C TYR A 263 6.49 1.55 -4.50
N LEU A 264 6.22 1.42 -5.80
CA LEU A 264 7.21 0.99 -6.78
C LEU A 264 8.42 1.91 -6.83
N PHE A 265 8.21 3.23 -6.89
CA PHE A 265 9.28 4.22 -6.93
C PHE A 265 10.15 4.15 -5.66
N TYR A 266 9.53 4.19 -4.48
CA TYR A 266 10.27 4.14 -3.22
C TYR A 266 10.90 2.77 -2.94
N GLU A 267 10.35 1.67 -3.45
CA GLU A 267 11.00 0.35 -3.36
C GLU A 267 12.33 0.34 -4.14
N VAL A 268 12.36 0.96 -5.33
CA VAL A 268 13.60 1.11 -6.13
C VAL A 268 14.64 1.98 -5.42
N LEU A 269 14.21 3.04 -4.71
CA LEU A 269 15.10 3.98 -4.02
C LEU A 269 15.54 3.47 -2.64
N LEU A 270 14.59 3.21 -1.76
CA LEU A 270 14.79 2.97 -0.33
C LEU A 270 14.68 1.52 0.09
N GLY A 271 14.09 0.69 -0.77
CA GLY A 271 13.63 -0.64 -0.38
C GLY A 271 14.69 -1.54 0.22
N ILE A 272 14.19 -2.47 1.02
CA ILE A 272 14.99 -3.54 1.63
C ILE A 272 14.67 -4.90 1.01
N ASP A 273 13.61 -4.98 0.21
CA ASP A 273 13.17 -6.21 -0.43
C ASP A 273 14.12 -6.60 -1.57
N PRO A 274 14.18 -7.88 -1.97
CA PRO A 274 15.03 -8.25 -3.10
C PRO A 274 14.58 -7.51 -4.37
N LEU A 275 15.51 -6.94 -5.12
CA LEU A 275 15.24 -6.37 -6.45
C LEU A 275 16.28 -6.89 -7.44
N PRO A 276 15.92 -7.09 -8.73
CA PRO A 276 16.85 -7.62 -9.72
C PRO A 276 18.15 -6.79 -9.85
N LYS A 277 18.03 -5.46 -9.81
CA LYS A 277 19.17 -4.54 -9.81
C LYS A 277 18.77 -3.23 -9.13
N ARG A 278 19.46 -2.86 -8.05
CA ARG A 278 19.29 -1.56 -7.40
C ARG A 278 20.24 -0.52 -8.00
N PRO A 279 19.79 0.73 -8.28
CA PRO A 279 20.68 1.79 -8.72
C PRO A 279 21.76 2.12 -7.67
N ARG A 280 22.87 2.73 -8.10
CA ARG A 280 23.89 3.28 -7.18
C ARG A 280 23.32 4.45 -6.38
N TYR A 281 23.82 4.71 -5.17
CA TYR A 281 23.25 5.74 -4.28
C TYR A 281 23.11 7.12 -4.93
N LEU A 282 24.13 7.60 -5.65
CA LEU A 282 24.07 8.88 -6.37
C LEU A 282 22.94 8.93 -7.40
N ALA A 283 22.71 7.84 -8.14
CA ALA A 283 21.60 7.77 -9.08
C ALA A 283 20.25 7.83 -8.37
N ARG A 284 20.11 7.23 -7.18
CA ARG A 284 18.88 7.31 -6.38
C ARG A 284 18.59 8.72 -5.89
N VAL A 285 19.62 9.43 -5.44
CA VAL A 285 19.52 10.85 -5.06
C VAL A 285 19.08 11.69 -6.27
N GLY A 286 19.70 11.48 -7.44
CA GLY A 286 19.30 12.15 -8.68
C GLY A 286 17.86 11.87 -9.09
N LEU A 287 17.39 10.61 -8.99
CA LEU A 287 16.00 10.24 -9.25
C LEU A 287 15.04 10.92 -8.27
N GLN A 288 15.38 11.00 -6.98
CA GLN A 288 14.56 11.67 -5.97
C GLN A 288 14.49 13.19 -6.21
N ILE A 289 15.61 13.83 -6.58
CA ILE A 289 15.64 15.25 -6.93
C ILE A 289 14.75 15.49 -8.16
N ALA A 290 14.89 14.67 -9.20
CA ALA A 290 14.04 14.77 -10.39
C ALA A 290 12.54 14.64 -10.02
N ALA A 291 12.20 13.66 -9.18
CA ALA A 291 10.83 13.49 -8.70
C ALA A 291 10.30 14.73 -7.96
N ILE A 292 11.08 15.34 -7.06
CA ILE A 292 10.71 16.59 -6.36
C ILE A 292 10.45 17.71 -7.38
N VAL A 293 11.36 17.88 -8.35
CA VAL A 293 11.22 18.93 -9.39
C VAL A 293 9.95 18.74 -10.20
N PHE A 294 9.68 17.52 -10.69
CA PHE A 294 8.47 17.27 -11.48
C PHE A 294 7.17 17.44 -10.67
N HIS A 295 7.15 17.07 -9.38
CA HIS A 295 6.00 17.31 -8.52
C HIS A 295 5.80 18.79 -8.21
N ALA A 296 6.89 19.54 -8.02
CA ALA A 296 6.84 20.98 -7.86
C ALA A 296 6.30 21.66 -9.13
N VAL A 297 6.75 21.23 -10.31
CA VAL A 297 6.21 21.71 -11.60
C VAL A 297 4.73 21.35 -11.74
N PHE A 298 4.33 20.14 -11.36
CA PHE A 298 2.92 19.73 -11.37
C PHE A 298 2.06 20.62 -10.44
N GLY A 299 2.50 20.86 -9.21
CA GLY A 299 1.82 21.74 -8.26
C GLY A 299 1.72 23.19 -8.78
N LEU A 300 2.79 23.71 -9.38
CA LEU A 300 2.79 25.03 -10.02
C LEU A 300 1.83 25.07 -11.22
N ALA A 301 1.83 24.04 -12.06
CA ALA A 301 0.91 23.95 -13.19
C ALA A 301 -0.56 23.94 -12.75
N LEU A 302 -0.86 23.28 -11.63
CA LEU A 302 -2.21 23.30 -11.04
C LEU A 302 -2.57 24.69 -10.49
N MET A 303 -1.62 25.33 -9.80
CA MET A 303 -1.79 26.66 -9.19
C MET A 303 -2.00 27.76 -10.23
N GLU A 304 -1.24 27.73 -11.33
CA GLU A 304 -1.27 28.74 -12.40
C GLU A 304 -2.31 28.43 -13.49
N SER A 305 -2.91 27.25 -13.49
CA SER A 305 -3.93 26.90 -14.48
C SER A 305 -5.17 27.78 -14.33
N GLY A 306 -5.49 28.56 -15.36
CA GLY A 306 -6.75 29.30 -15.46
C GLY A 306 -7.96 28.41 -15.79
N ARG A 307 -7.73 27.15 -16.21
CA ARG A 307 -8.79 26.16 -16.40
C ARG A 307 -9.02 25.41 -15.08
N LEU A 308 -10.28 25.30 -14.69
CA LEU A 308 -10.72 24.45 -13.57
C LEU A 308 -10.56 22.97 -13.95
N ILE A 309 -9.79 22.24 -13.15
CA ILE A 309 -9.63 20.80 -13.21
C ILE A 309 -10.90 20.14 -12.66
N ALA A 310 -11.46 19.18 -13.39
CA ALA A 310 -12.80 18.64 -13.15
C ALA A 310 -13.88 19.72 -12.95
N GLY A 311 -13.85 20.72 -13.84
CA GLY A 311 -14.66 21.92 -13.68
C GLY A 311 -16.16 21.65 -13.69
N ASP A 312 -16.67 20.72 -14.49
CA ASP A 312 -18.11 20.44 -14.53
C ASP A 312 -18.55 19.71 -13.27
N TYR A 313 -17.74 18.76 -12.79
CA TYR A 313 -17.93 18.10 -11.50
C TYR A 313 -18.02 19.09 -10.33
N TYR A 314 -17.03 19.98 -10.15
CA TYR A 314 -17.02 20.90 -9.02
C TYR A 314 -18.07 22.02 -9.14
N ARG A 315 -18.40 22.47 -10.36
CA ARG A 315 -19.51 23.42 -10.56
C ARG A 315 -20.86 22.81 -10.19
N LEU A 316 -21.06 21.53 -10.50
CA LEU A 316 -22.25 20.79 -10.11
C LEU A 316 -22.34 20.68 -8.58
N LEU A 317 -21.24 20.38 -7.90
CA LEU A 317 -21.25 20.36 -6.43
C LEU A 317 -21.55 21.75 -5.83
N ALA A 318 -20.99 22.81 -6.41
CA ALA A 318 -21.20 24.17 -5.97
C ALA A 318 -22.63 24.70 -6.17
N SER A 319 -23.49 24.02 -6.95
CA SER A 319 -24.90 24.41 -7.06
C SER A 319 -25.70 24.12 -5.79
N ASP A 320 -25.27 23.10 -5.02
CA ASP A 320 -26.04 22.58 -3.88
C ASP A 320 -25.27 22.67 -2.56
N ILE A 321 -23.96 22.93 -2.60
CA ILE A 321 -23.09 23.00 -1.41
C ILE A 321 -22.61 24.44 -1.20
N GLU A 322 -23.32 25.19 -0.36
CA GLU A 322 -23.09 26.62 -0.14
C GLU A 322 -21.73 26.94 0.53
N TRP A 323 -21.20 26.03 1.35
CA TRP A 323 -19.96 26.25 2.09
C TRP A 323 -18.69 25.96 1.27
N LEU A 324 -18.81 25.54 0.00
CA LEU A 324 -17.64 25.29 -0.82
C LEU A 324 -16.82 26.58 -1.02
N PRO A 325 -15.48 26.49 -0.92
CA PRO A 325 -14.63 27.62 -1.29
C PRO A 325 -14.81 27.97 -2.77
N GLU A 326 -14.39 29.18 -3.15
CA GLU A 326 -14.29 29.56 -4.55
C GLU A 326 -13.42 28.52 -5.30
N LEU A 327 -13.96 27.92 -6.36
CA LEU A 327 -13.36 26.75 -7.02
C LEU A 327 -11.93 27.00 -7.50
N LEU A 328 -11.66 28.20 -8.04
CA LEU A 328 -10.31 28.54 -8.51
C LEU A 328 -9.36 28.81 -7.34
N ALA A 329 -9.85 29.35 -6.22
CA ALA A 329 -9.06 29.51 -5.01
C ALA A 329 -8.71 28.15 -4.39
N ASP A 330 -9.65 27.19 -4.38
CA ASP A 330 -9.40 25.82 -3.93
C ASP A 330 -8.37 25.10 -4.81
N GLN A 331 -8.42 25.28 -6.14
CA GLN A 331 -7.42 24.75 -7.05
C GLN A 331 -6.03 25.38 -6.84
N ARG A 332 -5.95 26.69 -6.61
CA ARG A 332 -4.69 27.36 -6.25
C ARG A 332 -4.12 26.80 -4.95
N LEU A 333 -4.97 26.61 -3.94
CA LEU A 333 -4.59 25.98 -2.68
C LEU A 333 -4.09 24.56 -2.92
N ALA A 334 -4.79 23.75 -3.72
CA ALA A 334 -4.39 22.39 -4.10
C ALA A 334 -3.00 22.36 -4.76
N GLY A 335 -2.72 23.30 -5.66
CA GLY A 335 -1.41 23.47 -6.29
C GLY A 335 -0.32 23.86 -5.28
N SER A 336 -0.60 24.80 -4.38
CA SER A 336 0.33 25.22 -3.33
C SER A 336 0.64 24.09 -2.33
N ILE A 337 -0.36 23.29 -1.95
CA ILE A 337 -0.20 22.10 -1.10
C ILE A 337 0.71 21.10 -1.81
N THR A 338 0.43 20.80 -3.07
CA THR A 338 1.22 19.86 -3.88
C THR A 338 2.68 20.29 -4.00
N TRP A 339 2.91 21.57 -4.25
CA TRP A 339 4.25 22.14 -4.32
C TRP A 339 4.98 22.02 -2.97
N ALA A 340 4.41 22.56 -1.89
CA ALA A 340 5.05 22.62 -0.57
C ALA A 340 5.24 21.23 0.06
N PHE A 341 4.21 20.38 -0.04
CA PHE A 341 4.21 19.07 0.57
C PHE A 341 5.16 18.10 -0.13
N SER A 342 5.43 18.24 -1.43
CA SER A 342 6.34 17.33 -2.14
C SER A 342 7.80 17.46 -1.68
N ALA A 343 8.22 18.65 -1.28
CA ALA A 343 9.60 18.92 -0.89
C ALA A 343 9.99 18.25 0.42
N LEU A 344 9.14 18.32 1.46
CA LEU A 344 9.51 17.87 2.82
C LEU A 344 9.76 16.34 2.90
N PRO A 345 8.83 15.45 2.49
CA PRO A 345 9.08 14.02 2.43
C PRO A 345 10.21 13.68 1.46
N GLY A 346 10.30 14.37 0.32
CA GLY A 346 11.37 14.16 -0.66
C GLY A 346 12.76 14.43 -0.09
N LEU A 347 12.94 15.52 0.65
CA LEU A 347 14.18 15.86 1.35
C LEU A 347 14.49 14.85 2.46
N ALA A 348 13.49 14.43 3.23
CA ALA A 348 13.67 13.39 4.24
C ALA A 348 14.16 12.06 3.61
N VAL A 349 13.65 11.69 2.44
CA VAL A 349 14.11 10.53 1.67
C VAL A 349 15.57 10.70 1.23
N ILE A 350 15.97 11.89 0.76
CA ILE A 350 17.38 12.18 0.42
C ILE A 350 18.28 12.00 1.65
N VAL A 351 17.89 12.53 2.80
CA VAL A 351 18.64 12.34 4.06
C VAL A 351 18.79 10.85 4.37
N VAL A 352 17.72 10.06 4.26
CA VAL A 352 17.80 8.61 4.47
C VAL A 352 18.75 7.94 3.46
N LEU A 353 18.70 8.32 2.18
CA LEU A 353 19.61 7.77 1.16
C LEU A 353 21.08 8.08 1.48
N LEU A 354 21.38 9.31 1.92
CA LEU A 354 22.74 9.69 2.33
C LEU A 354 23.20 8.92 3.57
N LEU A 355 22.33 8.72 4.56
CA LEU A 355 22.62 7.89 5.74
C LEU A 355 22.83 6.41 5.36
N GLN A 356 22.05 5.87 4.41
CA GLN A 356 22.24 4.52 3.90
C GLN A 356 23.57 4.38 3.16
N TRP A 357 23.94 5.39 2.36
CA TRP A 357 25.21 5.44 1.64
C TRP A 357 26.40 5.47 2.60
N SER A 358 26.43 6.41 3.55
CA SER A 358 27.49 6.52 4.56
C SER A 358 27.69 5.22 5.34
N ARG A 359 26.60 4.58 5.80
CA ARG A 359 26.66 3.28 6.50
C ARG A 359 27.09 2.12 5.60
N SER A 360 26.91 2.22 4.29
CA SER A 360 27.33 1.21 3.33
C SER A 360 28.84 1.32 3.10
N ASP A 361 29.33 2.53 2.87
CA ASP A 361 30.74 2.82 2.63
C ASP A 361 31.59 2.48 3.85
N GLU A 362 31.12 2.79 5.06
CA GLU A 362 31.83 2.41 6.30
C GLU A 362 31.94 0.88 6.45
N ARG A 363 30.91 0.12 6.05
CA ARG A 363 30.95 -1.35 6.08
C ARG A 363 31.89 -1.91 5.03
N GLU A 364 31.98 -1.28 3.87
CA GLU A 364 32.87 -1.68 2.78
C GLU A 364 34.32 -1.38 3.14
N ALA A 365 34.61 -0.20 3.69
CA ALA A 365 35.92 0.17 4.23
C ALA A 365 36.39 -0.83 5.30
N ARG A 366 35.56 -1.11 6.33
CA ARG A 366 35.89 -2.11 7.36
C ARG A 366 36.09 -3.53 6.81
N ARG A 367 35.47 -3.89 5.67
CA ARG A 367 35.69 -5.19 5.00
C ARG A 367 36.99 -5.20 4.21
N PHE A 368 37.34 -4.09 3.59
CA PHE A 368 38.59 -3.90 2.89
C PHE A 368 39.77 -3.95 3.88
N ASP A 369 39.70 -3.18 4.98
CA ASP A 369 40.73 -3.14 6.02
C ASP A 369 40.99 -4.53 6.63
N ARG A 370 39.93 -5.32 6.88
CA ARG A 370 40.09 -6.71 7.35
C ARG A 370 40.81 -7.59 6.33
N ARG A 371 40.51 -7.47 5.04
CA ARG A 371 41.15 -8.27 3.99
C ARG A 371 42.61 -7.89 3.77
N GLU A 372 42.92 -6.60 3.80
CA GLU A 372 44.32 -6.14 3.73
C GLU A 372 45.09 -6.56 4.99
N GLY A 373 44.51 -6.43 6.18
CA GLY A 373 45.13 -6.91 7.42
C GLY A 373 45.45 -8.41 7.38
N ASP A 374 44.51 -9.24 6.92
CA ASP A 374 44.72 -10.69 6.74
C ASP A 374 45.82 -10.96 5.69
N ALA A 375 45.86 -10.20 4.60
CA ALA A 375 46.87 -10.35 3.55
C ALA A 375 48.26 -9.88 4.01
N GLU A 376 48.35 -8.81 4.80
CA GLU A 376 49.59 -8.34 5.41
C GLU A 376 50.16 -9.35 6.41
N ALA A 377 49.31 -9.93 7.26
CA ALA A 377 49.72 -10.97 8.19
C ALA A 377 50.30 -12.20 7.46
N GLN A 378 49.66 -12.64 6.38
CA GLN A 378 50.19 -13.72 5.54
C GLN A 378 51.53 -13.34 4.90
N ARG A 379 51.66 -12.13 4.35
CA ARG A 379 52.93 -11.65 3.77
C ARG A 379 54.07 -11.64 4.79
N GLN A 380 53.79 -11.26 6.04
CA GLN A 380 54.77 -11.28 7.13
C GLN A 380 55.17 -12.71 7.51
N GLU A 381 54.20 -13.62 7.65
CA GLU A 381 54.45 -15.04 7.94
C GLU A 381 55.33 -15.69 6.86
N TYR A 382 55.03 -15.46 5.58
CA TYR A 382 55.89 -15.94 4.48
C TYR A 382 57.31 -15.35 4.52
N ALA A 383 57.44 -14.06 4.85
CA ALA A 383 58.74 -13.41 4.98
C ALA A 383 59.55 -13.95 6.18
N GLU A 384 58.89 -14.30 7.28
CA GLU A 384 59.53 -14.93 8.43
C GLU A 384 60.01 -16.35 8.14
N VAL A 385 59.19 -17.16 7.46
CA VAL A 385 59.58 -18.50 7.00
C VAL A 385 60.81 -18.44 6.08
N GLN A 386 60.86 -17.46 5.17
CA GLN A 386 62.02 -17.26 4.29
C GLN A 386 63.27 -16.79 5.02
N ARG A 387 63.15 -16.12 6.17
CA ARG A 387 64.32 -15.72 6.98
C ARG A 387 64.88 -16.86 7.84
N GLN A 388 64.06 -17.87 8.12
CA GLN A 388 64.44 -19.02 8.94
C GLN A 388 64.97 -20.21 8.12
N ALA A 389 64.73 -20.22 6.81
CA ALA A 389 65.34 -21.13 5.83
C ALA A 389 66.68 -20.57 5.34
#